data_AF-A0A063ZDJ4-F1
#
_entry.id   AF-A0A063ZDJ4-F1
#
_cell.length_a   1.000
_cell.length_b   1.000
_cell.length_c   1.000
_cell.angle_alpha   90.00
_cell.angle_beta   90.00
_cell.angle_gamma   90.00
#
_symmetry.space_group_name_H-M   'P 1'
#
loop_
_entity.id
_entity.type
_entity.pdbx_description
1 polymer ?
#
loop_
_entity_poly.entity_id
_entity_poly.type
_entity_poly.pdbx_seq_one_letter_code
_entity_poly.pdbx_strand_id
1 'polypeptide(L)'
;MSEMTSIKIATGVKDRLNHLKIHPRETYSDLISRLASRAQVEVPPWQIPLIHVRINGVIRELKHPIEISAEMDEGEYILYNHEYRLLVVAPDLSEG
;
A
#
# COMPACT_ATOMS: atom_id res chain seq x y z
N MET A 1 -1.45 25.67 -9.47
CA MET A 1 -1.25 25.93 -8.02
C MET A 1 -1.40 24.59 -7.33
N SER A 2 -0.37 24.08 -6.64
CA SER A 2 -0.47 22.80 -5.94
C SER A 2 -1.41 22.96 -4.75
N GLU A 3 -2.45 22.15 -4.67
CA GLU A 3 -3.34 22.11 -3.52
C GLU A 3 -2.54 21.73 -2.27
N MET A 4 -2.53 22.60 -1.26
CA MET A 4 -1.94 22.29 0.04
C MET A 4 -3.04 21.79 0.98
N THR A 5 -2.94 20.52 1.37
CA THR A 5 -3.79 19.93 2.39
C THR A 5 -3.04 19.91 3.72
N SER A 6 -3.77 20.12 4.81
CA SER A 6 -3.21 20.05 6.17
C SER A 6 -3.62 18.74 6.82
N ILE A 7 -2.67 18.04 7.41
CA ILE A 7 -2.90 16.77 8.10
C ILE A 7 -2.50 16.96 9.56
N LYS A 8 -3.35 16.48 10.48
CA LYS A 8 -3.03 16.42 11.91
C LYS A 8 -2.31 15.11 12.20
N ILE A 9 -1.21 15.19 12.94
CA ILE A 9 -0.42 14.03 13.37
C ILE A 9 -0.12 14.13 14.87
N ALA A 10 0.12 12.99 15.50
CA ALA A 10 0.56 12.95 16.89
C ALA A 10 1.94 13.61 17.06
N THR A 11 2.20 14.21 18.22
CA THR A 11 3.47 14.93 18.49
C THR A 11 4.68 14.02 18.33
N GLY A 12 4.62 12.78 18.82
CA GLY A 12 5.72 11.82 18.65
C GLY A 12 6.03 11.49 17.18
N VAL A 13 5.02 11.50 16.31
CA VAL A 13 5.22 11.32 14.86
C VAL A 13 5.91 12.54 14.26
N LYS A 14 5.48 13.75 14.64
CA LYS A 14 6.13 15.00 14.21
C LYS A 14 7.61 15.04 14.60
N ASP A 15 7.92 14.61 15.82
CA ASP A 15 9.30 14.58 16.31
C ASP A 15 10.15 13.57 15.51
N ARG A 16 9.63 12.37 15.25
CA ARG A 16 10.31 11.40 14.37
C ARG A 16 10.55 11.96 12.97
N LEU A 17 9.56 12.61 12.36
CA LEU A 17 9.72 13.25 11.06
C LEU A 17 10.80 14.34 11.08
N ASN A 18 10.93 15.10 12.17
CA ASN A 18 12.00 16.09 12.29
C ASN A 18 13.40 15.47 12.29
N HIS A 19 13.58 14.32 12.95
CA HIS A 19 14.87 13.62 12.97
C HIS A 19 15.23 12.99 11.61
N LEU A 20 14.23 12.73 10.76
CA LEU A 20 14.41 12.19 9.41
C LEU A 20 14.73 13.28 8.37
N LYS A 21 14.79 14.55 8.77
CA LYS A 21 15.17 15.65 7.88
C LYS A 21 16.64 15.54 7.50
N ILE A 22 16.91 15.61 6.21
CA ILE A 22 18.30 15.61 5.69
C ILE A 22 18.92 17.01 5.74
N HIS A 23 18.09 18.05 5.82
CA HIS A 23 18.52 19.44 5.92
C HIS A 23 17.57 20.23 6.84
N PRO A 24 18.06 21.20 7.64
CA PRO A 24 17.21 21.98 8.55
C PRO A 24 16.05 22.72 7.87
N ARG A 25 16.19 23.03 6.57
CA ARG A 25 15.18 23.71 5.75
C ARG A 25 14.30 22.77 4.92
N GLU A 26 14.48 21.45 5.00
CA GLU A 26 13.61 20.51 4.31
C GLU A 26 12.17 20.67 4.82
N THR A 27 11.24 20.84 3.88
CA THR A 27 9.80 20.94 4.22
C THR A 27 9.26 19.55 4.56
N TYR A 28 8.17 19.48 5.30
CA TYR A 28 7.51 18.18 5.52
C TYR A 28 7.00 17.56 4.23
N SER A 29 6.59 18.38 3.25
CA SER A 29 6.17 17.89 1.93
C SER A 29 7.32 17.18 1.23
N ASP A 30 8.49 17.81 1.15
CA ASP A 30 9.67 17.24 0.50
C ASP A 30 10.13 15.96 1.20
N LEU A 31 10.13 15.98 2.55
CA LEU A 31 10.48 14.82 3.36
C LEU A 31 9.53 13.65 3.10
N ILE A 32 8.21 13.89 3.10
CA ILE A 32 7.20 12.86 2.85
C ILE A 32 7.33 12.33 1.42
N SER A 33 7.49 13.20 0.42
CA SER A 33 7.71 12.80 -0.96
C SER A 33 8.96 11.94 -1.13
N ARG A 34 10.05 12.27 -0.44
CA ARG A 34 11.29 11.49 -0.44
C ARG A 34 11.13 10.13 0.26
N LEU A 35 10.38 10.07 1.36
CA LEU A 35 10.08 8.80 2.03
C LEU A 35 9.22 7.91 1.12
N ALA A 36 8.18 8.48 0.50
CA ALA A 36 7.33 7.78 -0.45
C ALA A 36 8.12 7.28 -1.69
N SER A 37 9.04 8.08 -2.22
CA SER A 37 9.86 7.67 -3.36
C SER A 37 10.93 6.63 -3.02
N ARG A 38 11.28 6.47 -1.74
CA ARG A 38 12.21 5.41 -1.28
C ARG A 38 11.49 4.10 -0.98
N ALA A 39 10.22 4.16 -0.59
CA ALA A 39 9.36 2.99 -0.56
C ALA A 39 9.21 2.39 -1.97
N GLN A 40 9.22 3.24 -3.01
CA GLN A 40 9.22 2.85 -4.44
C GLN A 40 10.52 2.22 -4.96
N VAL A 41 11.40 1.66 -4.13
CA VAL A 41 12.32 0.61 -4.62
C VAL A 41 11.53 -0.70 -4.68
N GLU A 42 10.43 -0.64 -5.43
CA GLU A 42 9.42 -1.68 -5.58
C GLU A 42 9.92 -2.67 -6.64
N VAL A 43 10.04 -3.93 -6.25
CA VAL A 43 9.77 -5.00 -7.21
C VAL A 43 8.39 -4.67 -7.78
N PRO A 44 8.23 -4.51 -9.11
CA PRO A 44 6.94 -4.15 -9.66
C PRO A 44 5.88 -5.14 -9.15
N PRO A 45 4.69 -4.65 -8.73
CA PRO A 45 3.62 -5.52 -8.29
C PRO A 45 3.38 -6.57 -9.35
N TRP A 46 3.40 -7.84 -8.96
CA TRP A 46 3.04 -8.90 -9.89
C TRP A 46 1.51 -9.01 -9.95
N GLN A 47 1.01 -9.31 -11.14
CA GLN A 47 -0.42 -9.44 -11.38
C GLN A 47 -0.84 -10.89 -11.22
N ILE A 48 -1.90 -11.10 -10.44
CA ILE A 48 -2.49 -12.42 -10.19
C ILE A 48 -3.96 -12.39 -10.66
N PRO A 49 -4.37 -13.29 -11.55
CA PRO A 49 -5.77 -13.39 -11.94
C PRO A 49 -6.58 -14.05 -10.82
N LEU A 50 -7.50 -13.31 -10.21
CA LEU A 50 -8.51 -13.85 -9.30
C LEU A 50 -9.60 -14.53 -10.11
N ILE A 51 -9.71 -15.85 -9.95
CA ILE A 51 -10.67 -16.69 -10.69
C ILE A 51 -11.78 -17.19 -9.75
N HIS A 52 -11.45 -17.47 -8.49
CA HIS A 52 -12.37 -18.08 -7.52
C HIS A 52 -12.54 -17.18 -6.29
N VAL A 53 -13.76 -17.08 -5.78
CA VAL A 53 -14.08 -16.35 -4.55
C VAL A 53 -14.95 -17.21 -3.63
N ARG A 54 -14.70 -17.16 -2.31
CA ARG A 54 -15.53 -17.85 -1.31
C ARG A 54 -16.51 -16.85 -0.69
N ILE A 55 -17.81 -17.05 -0.93
CA ILE A 55 -18.89 -16.21 -0.39
C ILE A 55 -19.82 -17.08 0.44
N ASN A 56 -19.99 -16.75 1.72
CA ASN A 56 -20.82 -17.52 2.66
C ASN A 56 -20.46 -19.03 2.68
N GLY A 57 -19.17 -19.35 2.65
CA GLY A 57 -18.66 -20.72 2.64
C GLY A 57 -18.73 -21.45 1.28
N VAL A 58 -19.32 -20.84 0.26
CA VAL A 58 -19.44 -21.43 -1.08
C VAL A 58 -18.38 -20.83 -2.01
N ILE A 59 -17.56 -21.67 -2.64
CA ILE A 59 -16.61 -21.25 -3.67
C ILE A 59 -17.37 -21.03 -4.98
N ARG A 60 -17.17 -19.87 -5.60
CA ARG A 60 -17.74 -19.48 -6.88
C ARG A 60 -16.64 -19.07 -7.84
N GLU A 61 -16.77 -19.50 -9.08
CA GLU A 61 -15.93 -19.04 -10.18
C GLU A 61 -16.47 -17.71 -10.74
N LEU A 62 -15.56 -16.80 -11.06
CA LEU A 62 -15.87 -15.52 -11.68
C LEU A 62 -16.03 -15.69 -13.19
N LYS A 63 -17.00 -14.99 -13.78
CA LYS A 63 -17.22 -15.02 -15.24
C LYS A 63 -16.04 -14.49 -16.04
N HIS A 64 -15.31 -13.53 -15.47
CA HIS A 64 -14.09 -12.98 -16.02
C HIS A 64 -13.08 -12.88 -14.86
N PRO A 65 -11.81 -13.26 -15.08
CA PRO A 65 -10.77 -13.03 -14.11
C PRO A 65 -10.66 -11.55 -13.75
N ILE A 66 -10.44 -11.27 -12.47
CA ILE A 66 -10.15 -9.92 -11.97
C ILE A 66 -8.66 -9.85 -11.68
N GLU A 67 -7.95 -8.91 -12.28
CA GLU A 67 -6.52 -8.71 -12.00
C GLU A 67 -6.32 -8.13 -10.61
N ILE A 68 -5.55 -8.84 -9.78
CA ILE A 68 -5.14 -8.40 -8.44
C ILE A 68 -3.66 -8.05 -8.49
N SER A 69 -3.32 -6.87 -8.00
CA SER A 69 -1.92 -6.48 -7.77
C SER A 69 -1.45 -7.10 -6.46
N ALA A 70 -0.26 -7.68 -6.47
CA ALA A 70 0.37 -8.27 -5.32
C ALA A 70 1.76 -7.66 -5.09
N GLU A 71 2.02 -7.23 -3.86
CA GLU A 71 3.29 -6.69 -3.40
C GLU A 71 3.69 -7.40 -2.11
N MET A 72 4.99 -7.47 -1.83
CA MET A 72 5.50 -7.98 -0.56
C MET A 72 6.17 -6.83 0.18
N ASP A 73 5.67 -6.54 1.38
CA ASP A 73 6.20 -5.50 2.26
C ASP A 73 6.44 -6.09 3.66
N GLU A 74 7.64 -5.88 4.19
CA GLU A 74 8.08 -6.39 5.52
C GLU A 74 7.78 -7.88 5.81
N GLY A 75 7.63 -8.72 4.78
CA GLY A 75 7.31 -10.15 4.91
C GLY A 75 5.81 -10.48 4.87
N GLU A 76 4.95 -9.49 4.62
CA GLU A 76 3.52 -9.65 4.37
C GLU A 76 3.20 -9.42 2.90
N TYR A 77 2.23 -10.18 2.38
CA TYR A 77 1.66 -9.96 1.06
C TYR A 77 0.53 -8.95 1.14
N ILE A 78 0.63 -7.90 0.35
CA ILE A 78 -0.41 -6.90 0.14
C ILE A 78 -1.06 -7.19 -1.21
N LEU A 79 -2.32 -7.58 -1.19
CA LEU A 79 -3.15 -7.86 -2.36
C LEU A 79 -4.18 -6.75 -2.52
N TYR A 80 -4.25 -6.11 -3.68
CA TYR A 80 -5.19 -5.02 -3.89
C TYR A 80 -5.74 -4.95 -5.32
N ASN A 81 -6.92 -4.36 -5.43
CA ASN A 81 -7.53 -3.98 -6.70
C ASN A 81 -8.35 -2.70 -6.53
N HIS A 82 -8.05 -1.67 -7.32
CA HIS A 82 -8.66 -0.36 -7.21
C HIS A 82 -10.10 -0.30 -7.75
N GLU A 83 -10.42 -1.08 -8.78
CA GLU A 83 -11.74 -1.13 -9.41
C GLU A 83 -12.82 -1.57 -8.41
N TYR A 84 -12.49 -2.59 -7.62
CA TYR A 84 -13.38 -3.20 -6.64
C TYR A 84 -13.09 -2.76 -5.20
N ARG A 85 -12.15 -1.84 -4.98
CA ARG A 85 -11.71 -1.35 -3.66
C ARG A 85 -11.31 -2.49 -2.71
N LEU A 86 -10.63 -3.49 -3.25
CA LEU A 86 -10.12 -4.63 -2.50
C LEU A 86 -8.75 -4.29 -1.95
N LEU A 87 -8.54 -4.59 -0.66
CA LEU A 87 -7.25 -4.55 0.01
C LEU A 87 -7.22 -5.67 1.05
N VAL A 88 -6.25 -6.57 0.92
CA VAL A 88 -6.02 -7.68 1.84
C VAL A 88 -4.54 -7.73 2.17
N VAL A 89 -4.24 -7.96 3.44
CA VAL A 89 -2.87 -8.19 3.93
C VAL A 89 -2.82 -9.59 4.51
N ALA A 90 -1.87 -10.40 4.07
CA ALA A 90 -1.70 -11.77 4.52
C ALA A 90 -0.22 -12.10 4.74
N PRO A 91 0.16 -12.72 5.88
CA PRO A 91 1.55 -13.12 6.12
C PRO A 91 1.98 -14.29 5.23
N ASP A 92 1.01 -15.08 4.72
CA ASP A 92 1.24 -16.17 3.79
C ASP A 92 0.03 -16.30 2.84
N LEU A 93 0.30 -16.50 1.55
CA LEU A 93 -0.71 -16.77 0.53
C LEU A 93 -1.18 -18.24 0.51
N SER A 94 -0.49 -19.13 1.23
CA SER A 94 -0.82 -20.55 1.32
C SER A 94 -1.98 -20.84 2.28
N GLU A 95 -2.29 -19.92 3.20
CA GLU A 95 -3.39 -20.04 4.16
C GLU A 95 -4.68 -19.41 3.60
N GLY A 96 -5.53 -20.23 2.96
CA GLY A 96 -6.81 -19.80 2.39
C GLY A 96 -7.89 -20.89 2.37
#